data_AF-A0A1J4U7L4-F1
#
_entry.id   AF-A0A1J4U7L4-F1
#
_cell.length_a   1.000
_cell.length_b   1.000
_cell.length_c   1.000
_cell.angle_alpha   90.00
_cell.angle_beta   90.00
_cell.angle_gamma   90.00
#
_symmetry.space_group_name_H-M   'P 1'
#
loop_
_entity.id
_entity.type
_entity.pdbx_description
1 polymer ?
#
loop_
_entity_poly.entity_id
_entity_poly.type
_entity_poly.pdbx_seq_one_letter_code
_entity_poly.pdbx_strand_id
1 'polypeptide(L)'
;MQYIVNNQEKFPQYQATWDNWLKDRWQEISQQELFDKFGMRKTNDFCQAIREGKVNKAKEWLQYIIDNRDQFPQYNDSWLEDRQKELEQA
;
A
#
# COMPACT_ATOMS: atom_id res chain seq x y z
N MET A 1 2.42 -13.02 -9.43
CA MET A 1 2.22 -11.90 -10.38
C MET A 1 3.17 -11.95 -11.56
N GLN A 2 4.49 -12.14 -11.35
CA GLN A 2 5.50 -12.26 -12.41
C GLN A 2 5.16 -13.28 -13.52
N TYR A 3 4.62 -14.46 -13.17
CA TYR A 3 4.19 -15.44 -14.18
C TYR A 3 3.16 -14.87 -15.16
N ILE A 4 2.15 -14.14 -14.66
CA ILE A 4 1.10 -13.57 -15.50
C ILE A 4 1.68 -12.48 -16.40
N VAL A 5 2.54 -11.63 -15.85
CA VAL A 5 3.24 -10.58 -16.63
C VAL A 5 4.08 -11.19 -17.76
N ASN A 6 4.82 -12.25 -17.47
CA ASN A 6 5.70 -12.92 -18.44
C ASN A 6 4.96 -13.78 -19.47
N ASN A 7 3.65 -13.99 -19.31
CA ASN A 7 2.84 -14.83 -20.20
C ASN A 7 1.54 -14.10 -20.58
N GLN A 8 1.62 -12.79 -20.84
CA GLN A 8 0.47 -11.94 -21.15
C GLN A 8 -0.43 -12.51 -22.26
N GLU A 9 0.16 -13.13 -23.28
CA GLU A 9 -0.53 -13.76 -24.41
C GLU A 9 -1.48 -14.90 -24.00
N LYS A 10 -1.28 -15.49 -22.82
CA LYS A 10 -2.15 -16.53 -22.25
C LYS A 10 -3.40 -15.97 -21.57
N PHE A 11 -3.52 -14.64 -21.47
CA PHE A 11 -4.62 -13.95 -20.81
C PHE A 11 -5.31 -12.94 -21.76
N PRO A 12 -5.89 -13.41 -22.89
CA PRO A 12 -6.48 -12.54 -23.90
C PRO A 12 -7.64 -11.68 -23.36
N GLN A 13 -8.32 -12.14 -22.30
CA GLN A 13 -9.42 -11.40 -21.66
C GLN A 13 -9.00 -10.05 -21.08
N TYR A 14 -7.71 -9.81 -20.83
CA TYR A 14 -7.18 -8.55 -20.30
C TYR A 14 -6.40 -7.76 -21.35
N GLN A 15 -6.28 -8.27 -22.59
CA GLN A 15 -5.39 -7.68 -23.59
C GLN A 15 -5.71 -6.21 -23.88
N ALA A 16 -7.00 -5.85 -23.99
CA ALA A 16 -7.43 -4.49 -24.28
C ALA A 16 -7.24 -3.50 -23.12
N THR A 17 -7.13 -4.00 -21.89
CA THR A 17 -7.04 -3.20 -20.67
C THR A 17 -5.81 -3.52 -19.84
N TRP A 18 -4.80 -4.13 -20.46
CA TRP A 18 -3.70 -4.79 -19.75
C TRP A 18 -3.02 -3.89 -18.74
N ASP A 19 -2.67 -2.66 -19.13
CA ASP A 19 -1.98 -1.72 -18.26
C ASP A 19 -2.82 -1.29 -17.06
N ASN A 20 -4.10 -0.99 -17.28
CA ASN A 20 -5.03 -0.64 -16.20
C ASN A 20 -5.28 -1.85 -15.28
N TRP A 21 -5.55 -3.02 -15.86
CA TRP A 21 -5.76 -4.25 -15.11
C TRP A 21 -4.54 -4.62 -14.28
N LEU A 22 -3.35 -4.50 -14.86
CA LEU A 22 -2.10 -4.81 -14.18
C LEU A 22 -1.86 -3.83 -13.02
N LYS A 23 -2.11 -2.53 -13.25
CA LYS A 23 -2.03 -1.49 -12.21
C LYS A 23 -2.98 -1.78 -11.07
N ASP A 24 -4.27 -2.02 -11.35
CA ASP A 24 -5.28 -2.34 -10.35
C ASP A 24 -4.89 -3.61 -9.58
N ARG A 25 -4.38 -4.63 -10.27
CA ARG A 25 -3.98 -5.88 -9.65
C ARG A 25 -2.78 -5.72 -8.72
N TRP A 26 -1.80 -4.90 -9.09
CA TRP A 26 -0.67 -4.57 -8.21
C TRP A 26 -1.13 -3.80 -6.98
N GLN A 27 -2.06 -2.85 -7.13
CA GLN A 27 -2.64 -2.14 -5.99
C GLN A 27 -3.34 -3.08 -5.02
N GLU A 28 -4.20 -3.98 -5.51
CA GLU A 28 -4.87 -4.99 -4.68
C GLU A 28 -3.88 -5.86 -3.91
N ILE A 29 -2.83 -6.33 -4.58
CA ILE A 29 -1.78 -7.15 -3.95
C ILE A 29 -1.07 -6.35 -2.86
N SER A 30 -0.65 -5.12 -3.13
CA SER A 30 0.03 -4.28 -2.13
C SER A 30 -0.86 -3.92 -0.94
N GLN A 31 -2.16 -3.71 -1.14
CA GLN A 31 -3.11 -3.54 -0.03
C GLN A 31 -3.18 -4.79 0.86
N GLN A 32 -3.21 -5.97 0.24
CA GLN A 32 -3.26 -7.23 0.97
C GLN A 32 -1.95 -7.48 1.72
N GLU A 33 -0.80 -7.25 1.08
CA GLU A 33 0.52 -7.37 1.72
C GLU A 33 0.69 -6.39 2.89
N LEU A 34 0.22 -5.15 2.75
CA LEU A 34 0.22 -4.15 3.82
C LEU A 34 -0.55 -4.67 5.04
N PHE A 35 -1.74 -5.22 4.80
CA PHE A 35 -2.54 -5.79 5.88
C PHE A 35 -1.90 -7.04 6.48
N ASP A 36 -1.38 -7.95 5.67
CA ASP A 36 -0.77 -9.19 6.15
C ASP A 36 0.49 -8.93 7.00
N LYS A 37 1.30 -7.92 6.61
CA LYS A 37 2.51 -7.54 7.35
C LYS A 37 2.22 -6.81 8.64
N PHE A 38 1.28 -5.87 8.62
CA PHE A 38 1.12 -4.90 9.71
C PHE A 38 -0.22 -5.01 10.45
N GLY A 39 -1.17 -5.79 9.97
CA GLY A 39 -2.52 -5.88 10.51
C GLY A 39 -3.29 -4.56 10.45
N MET A 40 -2.88 -3.62 9.58
CA MET A 40 -3.44 -2.29 9.43
C MET A 40 -3.79 -2.08 7.95
N ARG A 41 -5.04 -1.71 7.68
CA ARG A 41 -5.57 -1.57 6.30
C ARG A 41 -5.91 -0.14 5.94
N LYS A 42 -6.13 0.73 6.93
CA LYS A 42 -6.55 2.13 6.73
C LYS A 42 -5.87 3.05 7.73
N THR A 43 -5.91 4.35 7.42
CA THR A 43 -5.40 5.44 8.27
C THR A 43 -5.88 5.36 9.71
N ASN A 44 -7.13 4.95 9.95
CA ASN A 44 -7.65 4.83 11.31
C ASN A 44 -6.91 3.77 12.14
N ASP A 45 -6.51 2.66 11.52
CA ASP A 45 -5.78 1.59 12.20
C ASP A 45 -4.36 2.09 12.57
N PHE A 46 -3.74 2.88 11.69
CA PHE A 46 -2.48 3.58 11.96
C PHE A 46 -2.61 4.54 13.16
N CYS A 47 -3.63 5.40 13.19
CA CYS A 47 -3.85 6.33 14.29
C CYS A 47 -4.11 5.57 15.62
N GLN A 48 -4.82 4.45 15.55
CA GLN A 48 -5.04 3.59 16.71
C GLN A 48 -3.73 2.97 17.19
N ALA A 49 -2.88 2.47 16.29
CA ALA A 49 -1.58 1.92 16.65
C ALA A 49 -0.69 2.95 17.36
N ILE A 50 -0.70 4.22 16.92
CA ILE A 50 -0.01 5.31 17.61
C ILE A 50 -0.55 5.48 19.04
N ARG A 51 -1.87 5.58 19.22
CA ARG A 51 -2.51 5.76 20.54
C ARG A 51 -2.24 4.58 21.50
N GLU A 52 -2.09 3.38 20.96
CA GLU A 52 -1.76 2.17 21.72
C GLU A 52 -0.24 2.03 22.00
N GLY A 53 0.57 3.02 21.62
CA GLY A 53 2.03 3.02 21.81
C GLY A 53 2.78 2.09 20.84
N LYS A 54 2.13 1.58 19.80
CA LYS A 54 2.74 0.72 18.77
C LYS A 54 3.44 1.54 17.68
N VAL A 55 4.22 2.54 18.08
CA VAL A 55 4.84 3.54 17.19
C VAL A 55 5.76 2.90 16.15
N ASN A 56 6.58 1.93 16.53
CA ASN A 56 7.46 1.23 15.58
C ASN A 56 6.66 0.53 14.46
N LYS A 57 5.55 -0.12 14.81
CA LYS A 57 4.68 -0.79 13.84
C LYS A 57 4.00 0.20 12.90
N ALA A 58 3.57 1.34 13.43
CA ALA A 58 3.01 2.44 12.64
C ALA A 58 4.05 3.05 11.69
N LYS A 59 5.30 3.20 12.14
CA LYS A 59 6.43 3.68 11.32
C LYS A 59 6.75 2.73 10.17
N GLU A 60 6.85 1.43 10.43
CA GLU A 60 7.10 0.42 9.40
C GLU A 60 5.97 0.37 8.37
N TRP A 61 4.72 0.50 8.81
CA TRP A 61 3.56 0.57 7.92
C TRP A 61 3.61 1.79 7.01
N LEU A 62 3.94 2.97 7.56
CA LEU A 62 4.08 4.20 6.78
C LEU A 62 5.26 4.11 5.81
N GLN A 63 6.39 3.53 6.23
CA GLN A 63 7.55 3.32 5.38
C GLN A 63 7.23 2.39 4.21
N TYR A 64 6.49 1.31 4.44
CA TYR A 64 6.09 0.41 3.36
C TYR A 64 5.23 1.12 2.30
N ILE A 65 4.34 2.04 2.72
CA ILE A 65 3.57 2.86 1.77
C ILE A 65 4.49 3.78 0.96
N ILE A 66 5.48 4.41 1.60
CA ILE A 66 6.46 5.29 0.93
C ILE A 66 7.27 4.50 -0.10
N ASP A 67 7.74 3.30 0.27
CA ASP A 67 8.56 2.44 -0.60
C ASP A 67 7.76 1.88 -1.80
N ASN A 68 6.43 1.82 -1.69
CA ASN A 68 5.52 1.25 -2.70
C ASN A 68 4.50 2.30 -3.21
N ARG A 69 4.95 3.55 -3.33
CA ARG A 69 4.09 4.71 -3.51
C ARG A 69 3.13 4.62 -4.70
N ASP A 70 3.58 4.05 -5.82
CA ASP A 70 2.77 3.88 -7.03
C ASP A 70 1.56 2.94 -6.83
N GLN A 71 1.63 2.06 -5.82
CA GLN A 71 0.56 1.14 -5.46
C GLN A 71 -0.42 1.72 -4.42
N PHE A 72 -0.15 2.93 -3.92
CA PHE A 72 -0.97 3.63 -2.93
C PHE A 72 -1.40 5.03 -3.39
N PRO A 73 -2.08 5.17 -4.55
CA PRO A 73 -2.45 6.48 -5.09
C PRO A 73 -3.39 7.29 -4.17
N GLN A 74 -4.07 6.64 -3.22
CA GLN A 74 -4.90 7.32 -2.23
C GLN A 74 -4.12 8.13 -1.19
N TYR A 75 -2.80 7.92 -1.06
CA TYR A 75 -1.96 8.59 -0.08
C TYR A 75 -1.02 9.58 -0.79
N ASN A 76 -1.44 10.83 -0.84
CA ASN A 76 -0.67 11.91 -1.45
C ASN A 76 0.44 12.44 -0.52
N ASP A 77 1.32 13.32 -1.02
CA ASP A 77 2.45 13.87 -0.24
C ASP A 77 2.00 14.56 1.04
N SER A 78 0.99 15.42 0.95
CA SER A 78 0.46 16.14 2.11
C SER A 78 -0.01 15.19 3.21
N TRP A 79 -0.67 14.09 2.83
CA TRP A 79 -1.10 13.07 3.77
C TRP A 79 0.09 12.35 4.40
N LEU A 80 1.12 12.01 3.62
CA LEU A 80 2.34 11.36 4.12
C LEU A 80 3.09 12.24 5.12
N GLU A 81 3.27 13.52 4.79
CA GLU A 81 3.91 14.50 5.68
C GLU A 81 3.17 14.63 7.01
N ASP A 82 1.83 14.68 6.98
CA ASP A 82 1.03 14.74 8.20
C ASP A 82 1.22 13.48 9.06
N ARG A 83 1.28 12.29 8.45
CA ARG A 83 1.52 11.04 9.18
C ARG A 83 2.94 10.96 9.76
N GLN A 84 3.94 11.49 9.06
CA GLN A 84 5.31 11.57 9.56
C GLN A 84 5.39 12.46 10.80
N LYS A 85 4.76 13.65 10.76
CA LYS A 85 4.68 14.56 11.91
C LYS A 85 3.98 13.92 13.11
N GLU A 86 2.90 13.16 12.87
CA GLU A 86 2.21 12.45 13.96
C GLU A 86 3.11 11.39 14.63
N LEU A 87 3.96 10.70 13.87
CA LEU A 87 4.92 9.75 14.43
C LEU A 87 6.04 10.43 15.23
N GLU A 88 6.46 11.63 14.85
CA GLU A 88 7.46 12.41 15.59
C GLU A 88 6.92 12.94 16.93
N GLN A 89 5.60 13.08 17.04
CA GLN A 89 4.92 13.61 18.23
C GLN A 89 4.40 12.51 19.18
N ALA A 90 4.51 11.23 18.80
CA ALA A 90 4.00 10.07 19.53
C ALA A 90 5.04 9.42 20.47
#